data_AF-A0A7C1G7T5-F1
#
_entry.id   AF-A0A7C1G7T5-F1
#
_cell.length_a   1.000
_cell.length_b   1.000
_cell.length_c   1.000
_cell.angle_alpha   90.00
_cell.angle_beta   90.00
_cell.angle_gamma   90.00
#
_symmetry.space_group_name_H-M   'P 1'
#
loop_
_entity.id
_entity.type
_entity.pdbx_description
1 polymer ?
#
loop_
_entity_poly.entity_id
_entity_poly.type
_entity_poly.pdbx_seq_one_letter_code
_entity_poly.pdbx_strand_id
1 'polypeptide(L)' 'MKILQLHSNFIEYRPVEKEIPSAEEAEQKTHRLENLIVLFTCVEEGDS' A
#
# COMPACT_ATOMS: atom_id res chain seq x y z
N MET A 1 -11.30 -0.90 11.67
CA MET A 1 -10.41 -1.29 10.55
C MET A 1 -11.29 -1.36 9.33
N LYS A 2 -10.89 -0.71 8.24
CA LYS A 2 -11.64 -0.71 6.98
C LYS A 2 -10.78 -1.24 5.85
N ILE A 3 -11.38 -2.05 4.98
CA ILE A 3 -10.68 -2.71 3.87
C ILE A 3 -11.44 -2.46 2.57
N LEU A 4 -10.72 -2.04 1.53
CA LEU A 4 -11.17 -2.08 0.14
C LEU A 4 -10.39 -3.16 -0.61
N GLN A 5 -11.11 -4.20 -1.04
CA GLN A 5 -10.54 -5.34 -1.74
C GLN A 5 -10.75 -5.23 -3.25
N LEU A 6 -9.67 -5.33 -4.03
CA LEU A 6 -9.71 -5.31 -5.49
C LEU A 6 -9.03 -6.56 -6.06
N HIS A 7 -9.77 -7.37 -6.81
CA HIS A 7 -9.15 -8.39 -7.65
C HIS A 7 -8.64 -7.72 -8.93
N SER A 8 -7.32 -7.59 -9.02
CA SER A 8 -6.67 -6.75 -10.03
C SER A 8 -5.79 -7.59 -10.94
N ASN A 9 -5.85 -7.30 -12.24
CA ASN A 9 -4.88 -7.83 -13.20
C ASN A 9 -3.46 -7.41 -12.82
N PHE A 10 -3.25 -6.16 -12.41
CA PHE A 10 -1.99 -5.69 -11.85
C PHE A 10 -2.20 -4.51 -10.91
N ILE A 11 -1.19 -4.25 -10.08
CA ILE A 11 -0.99 -2.96 -9.42
C ILE A 11 0.43 -2.48 -9.70
N GLU A 12 0.56 -1.19 -9.96
CA GLU A 12 1.84 -0.53 -10.14
C GLU A 12 1.89 0.70 -9.25
N TYR A 13 2.98 0.85 -8.50
CA TYR A 13 3.19 2.00 -7.63
C TYR A 13 4.67 2.36 -7.53
N ARG A 14 4.96 3.61 -7.19
CA ARG A 14 6.31 4.11 -6.93
C ARG A 14 6.28 4.94 -5.65
N PRO A 15 7.06 4.59 -4.61
CA PRO A 15 7.26 5.48 -3.46
C PRO A 15 7.80 6.83 -3.93
N VAL A 16 7.18 7.92 -3.49
CA VAL A 16 7.57 9.29 -3.89
C VAL A 16 8.41 9.92 -2.78
N GLU A 17 7.84 10.01 -1.58
CA GLU A 17 8.51 10.55 -0.40
C GLU A 17 7.94 9.91 0.87
N LYS A 18 8.56 10.21 2.02
CA LYS A 18 8.05 9.78 3.33
C LYS A 18 6.90 10.66 3.75
N GLU A 19 5.75 10.05 4.02
CA GLU A 19 4.58 10.76 4.55
C GLU A 19 4.81 11.25 5.98
N ILE A 20 5.56 10.49 6.79
CA ILE A 20 5.89 10.83 8.19
C ILE A 20 7.37 10.56 8.49
N PRO A 21 7.99 11.28 9.46
CA PRO A 21 9.43 11.15 9.74
C PRO A 21 9.87 9.73 10.14
N SER A 22 9.01 8.98 10.83
CA SER A 22 9.27 7.62 11.30
C SER A 22 8.94 6.53 10.26
N ALA A 23 8.53 6.90 9.05
CA ALA A 23 8.28 5.93 7.99
C ALA A 23 9.57 5.18 7.63
N GLU A 24 9.43 3.91 7.26
CA GLU A 24 10.53 3.07 6.80
C GLU A 24 11.20 3.65 5.54
N GLU A 25 12.46 3.32 5.33
CA GLU A 25 13.14 3.65 4.07
C GLU A 25 12.58 2.80 2.94
N ALA A 26 12.29 3.43 1.79
CA ALA A 26 11.79 2.75 0.62
C ALA A 26 12.53 3.23 -0.63
N GLU A 27 12.86 2.30 -1.53
CA GLU A 27 13.48 2.63 -2.81
C GLU A 27 12.47 3.36 -3.71
N GLN A 28 12.85 4.53 -4.25
CA GLN A 28 12.01 5.31 -5.16
C GLN A 28 12.00 4.75 -6.59
N LYS A 29 11.69 3.47 -6.72
CA LYS A 29 11.55 2.78 -8.01
C LYS A 29 10.11 2.32 -8.22
N THR A 30 9.76 2.08 -9.47
CA THR A 30 8.46 1.51 -9.81
C THR A 30 8.42 0.03 -9.44
N HIS A 31 7.39 -0.36 -8.71
CA HIS A 31 7.05 -1.73 -8.39
C HIS A 31 5.81 -2.12 -9.17
N ARG A 32 5.85 -3.28 -9.82
CA ARG A 32 4.72 -3.83 -10.57
C ARG A 32 4.48 -5.26 -10.13
N LEU A 33 3.23 -5.57 -9.81
CA LEU A 33 2.80 -6.91 -9.42
C LEU A 33 1.58 -7.30 -10.26
N GLU A 34 1.53 -8.56 -10.68
CA GLU A 34 0.53 -9.09 -11.60
C GLU A 34 -0.32 -10.17 -10.90
N ASN A 35 -1.58 -10.30 -11.30
CA ASN A 35 -2.57 -11.31 -10.87
C ASN A 35 -2.69 -11.47 -9.35
N LEU A 36 -3.21 -10.44 -8.67
CA LEU A 36 -3.32 -10.43 -7.22
C LEU A 36 -4.59 -9.74 -6.73
N ILE A 37 -4.85 -9.90 -5.44
CA ILE A 37 -5.88 -9.16 -4.72
C ILE A 37 -5.19 -8.03 -3.95
N VAL A 38 -5.49 -6.78 -4.29
CA VAL A 38 -5.01 -5.60 -3.55
C VAL A 38 -5.95 -5.35 -2.39
N LEU A 39 -5.40 -5.20 -1.19
CA LEU A 39 -6.12 -4.78 -0.01
C LEU A 39 -5.62 -3.39 0.39
N PHE A 40 -6.43 -2.37 0.13
CA PHE A 40 -6.21 -1.06 0.76
C PHE A 40 -6.79 -1.10 2.16
N THR A 41 -5.94 -0.96 3.16
CA THR A 41 -6.28 -1.10 4.58
C THR A 41 -6.16 0.23 5.30
N CYS A 42 -7.19 0.60 6.05
CA CYS A 42 -7.16 1.71 7.00
C CYS A 42 -7.32 1.13 8.41
N VAL A 43 -6.30 1.33 9.25
CA VAL A 43 -6.32 1.00 10.67
C VAL A 43 -6.86 2.20 11.44
N GLU A 44 -7.88 1.99 12.23
CA GLU A 44 -8.61 2.99 13.00
C GLU A 44 -8.29 2.82 14.50
N GLU A 45 -8.61 3.84 15.30
CA GLU A 45 -8.43 3.78 16.75
C GLU A 45 -9.25 2.62 17.36
N GLY A 46 -8.60 1.80 18.18
CA GLY A 46 -9.22 0.62 18.81
C GLY A 46 -9.11 -0.69 18.04
N ASP A 47 -8.48 -0.71 16.86
CA ASP A 47 -8.21 -1.93 16.10
C ASP A 47 -6.97 -2.72 16.57
N SER A 48 -6.29 -2.23 17.60
CA SER A 48 -5.04 -2.76 18.16
C SER A 48 -5.19 -4.12 18.82
#